data_AF-A0AAD6GEF7-F1
#
_entry.id   AF-A0AAD6GEF7-F1
#
_cell.length_a   1.000
_cell.length_b   1.000
_cell.length_c   1.000
_cell.angle_alpha   90.00
_cell.angle_beta   90.00
_cell.angle_gamma   90.00
#
_symmetry.space_group_name_H-M   'P 1'
#
loop_
_entity.id
_entity.type
_entity.pdbx_description
1 polymer ?
#
loop_
_entity_poly.entity_id
_entity_poly.type
_entity_poly.pdbx_seq_one_letter_code
_entity_poly.pdbx_strand_id
1 'polypeptide(L)'
;MAETPKSSGSRQRPYDTVEPLAEELGLTVDTSCGKTDYSCVKDVVDAYDGDGNILICWEHDALTNIVEELGDDDAPDYPDDSYNIIWTDPSPYTSITAETSEDCPGLDS
;
A
#
# COMPACT_ATOMS: atom_id res chain seq x y z
N MET A 1 -0.69 3.24 -5.89
CA MET A 1 0.65 2.77 -6.29
C MET A 1 0.85 1.34 -5.80
N ALA A 2 1.73 0.59 -6.45
CA ALA A 2 2.05 -0.79 -6.09
C ALA A 2 3.55 -1.08 -6.30
N GLU A 3 4.07 -2.13 -5.65
CA GLU A 3 5.47 -2.52 -5.83
C GLU A 3 5.78 -2.87 -7.30
N THR A 4 6.96 -2.50 -7.79
CA THR A 4 7.36 -2.84 -9.17
C THR A 4 7.36 -4.35 -9.39
N PRO A 5 6.51 -4.88 -10.29
CA PRO A 5 6.54 -6.29 -10.66
C PRO A 5 7.84 -6.66 -11.39
N LYS A 6 8.32 -7.88 -11.20
CA LYS A 6 9.45 -8.41 -11.98
C LYS A 6 8.94 -9.09 -13.25
N SER A 7 9.75 -9.08 -14.30
CA SER A 7 9.47 -9.83 -15.54
C SER A 7 9.31 -11.34 -15.35
N SER A 8 9.77 -11.89 -14.23
CA SER A 8 9.54 -13.28 -13.83
C SER A 8 8.13 -13.56 -13.28
N GLY A 9 7.29 -12.54 -13.11
CA GLY A 9 5.99 -12.63 -12.43
C GLY A 9 6.07 -12.57 -10.90
N SER A 10 7.27 -12.51 -10.33
CA SER A 10 7.43 -12.23 -8.90
C SER A 10 6.97 -10.80 -8.62
N ARG A 11 6.28 -10.56 -7.49
CA ARG A 11 5.76 -9.24 -7.09
C ARG A 11 4.64 -8.70 -7.98
N GLN A 12 3.99 -9.59 -8.72
CA GLN A 12 2.87 -9.22 -9.57
C GLN A 12 1.59 -8.93 -8.77
N ARG A 13 1.38 -9.64 -7.66
CA ARG A 13 0.13 -9.59 -6.88
C ARG A 13 -0.26 -8.19 -6.42
N PRO A 14 0.63 -7.34 -5.86
CA PRO A 14 0.20 -6.02 -5.42
C PRO A 14 -0.28 -5.11 -6.55
N TYR A 15 0.28 -5.26 -7.75
CA TYR A 15 -0.23 -4.59 -8.94
C TYR A 15 -1.61 -5.13 -9.33
N ASP A 16 -1.75 -6.46 -9.43
CA ASP A 16 -3.03 -7.10 -9.80
C ASP A 16 -4.16 -6.78 -8.81
N THR A 17 -3.83 -6.57 -7.53
CA THR A 17 -4.80 -6.18 -6.48
C THR A 17 -5.40 -4.80 -6.74
N VAL A 18 -4.61 -3.82 -7.18
CA VAL A 18 -5.08 -2.43 -7.35
C VAL A 18 -5.47 -2.08 -8.78
N GLU A 19 -5.06 -2.88 -9.76
CA GLU A 19 -5.34 -2.65 -11.19
C GLU A 19 -6.84 -2.48 -11.48
N PRO A 20 -7.77 -3.36 -11.03
CA PRO A 20 -9.18 -3.21 -11.34
C PRO A 20 -9.79 -1.88 -10.86
N LEU A 21 -9.40 -1.44 -9.65
CA LEU A 21 -9.87 -0.16 -9.11
C LEU A 21 -9.27 1.02 -9.87
N ALA A 22 -7.99 0.95 -10.24
CA ALA A 22 -7.35 1.99 -11.05
C ALA A 22 -8.03 2.13 -12.41
N GLU A 23 -8.34 1.01 -13.09
CA GLU A 23 -9.07 0.99 -14.36
C GLU A 23 -10.47 1.62 -14.23
N GLU A 24 -11.22 1.27 -13.18
CA GLU A 24 -12.56 1.82 -12.93
C GLU A 24 -12.53 3.34 -12.71
N LEU A 25 -11.50 3.84 -12.01
CA LEU A 25 -11.29 5.26 -11.77
C LEU A 25 -10.66 6.01 -12.96
N GLY A 26 -10.26 5.30 -14.03
CA GLY A 26 -9.55 5.88 -15.17
C GLY A 26 -8.13 6.35 -14.84
N LEU A 27 -7.51 5.74 -13.84
CA LEU A 27 -6.16 6.01 -13.36
C LEU A 27 -5.18 4.93 -13.85
N THR A 28 -3.88 5.24 -13.76
CA THR A 28 -2.81 4.25 -13.95
C THR A 28 -2.17 3.90 -12.61
N VAL A 29 -1.78 2.64 -12.42
CA VAL A 29 -1.03 2.23 -11.23
C VAL A 29 0.42 2.70 -11.36
N ASP A 30 0.87 3.55 -10.44
CA ASP A 30 2.29 3.86 -10.29
C ASP A 30 3.04 2.66 -9.71
N THR A 31 4.04 2.17 -10.46
CA THR A 31 4.92 1.05 -10.09
C THR A 31 6.40 1.45 -10.10
N SER A 32 6.71 2.72 -9.87
CA SER A 32 8.07 3.27 -9.96
C SER A 32 8.98 2.84 -8.81
N CYS A 33 8.42 2.56 -7.64
CA CYS A 33 9.17 2.17 -6.43
C CYS A 33 9.30 0.64 -6.29
N GLY A 34 10.52 0.17 -6.00
CA GLY A 34 10.82 -1.25 -5.81
C GLY A 34 10.55 -1.73 -4.38
N LYS A 35 10.37 -3.04 -4.18
CA LYS A 35 9.96 -3.69 -2.89
C LYS A 35 10.53 -3.07 -1.60
N THR A 36 11.80 -2.67 -1.58
CA THR A 36 12.50 -2.18 -0.38
C THR A 36 12.91 -0.72 -0.48
N ASP A 37 12.34 0.03 -1.44
CA ASP A 37 12.63 1.45 -1.68
C ASP A 37 11.55 2.31 -1.03
N TYR A 38 11.53 2.31 0.31
CA TYR A 38 10.49 2.99 1.10
C TYR A 38 10.62 4.51 0.99
N SER A 39 11.84 5.03 0.87
CA SER A 39 12.09 6.45 0.62
C SER A 39 11.46 6.91 -0.71
N CYS A 40 11.49 6.08 -1.76
CA CYS A 40 10.77 6.38 -3.00
C CYS A 40 9.25 6.50 -2.77
N VAL A 41 8.67 5.62 -1.94
CA VAL A 41 7.25 5.70 -1.59
C VAL A 41 6.96 7.00 -0.86
N LYS A 42 7.78 7.37 0.12
CA LYS A 42 7.67 8.66 0.82
C LYS A 42 7.74 9.84 -0.13
N ASP A 43 8.70 9.85 -1.05
CA ASP A 43 8.86 10.92 -2.04
C ASP A 43 7.60 11.08 -2.91
N VAL A 44 6.95 9.98 -3.30
CA VAL A 44 5.68 10.00 -4.04
C VAL A 44 4.54 10.56 -3.19
N VAL A 45 4.45 10.16 -1.92
CA VAL A 45 3.42 10.65 -0.97
C VAL A 45 3.59 12.14 -0.68
N ASP A 46 4.82 12.59 -0.40
CA ASP A 46 5.15 13.99 -0.10
C ASP A 46 4.95 14.90 -1.32
N ALA A 47 5.10 14.37 -2.54
CA ALA A 47 4.89 15.09 -3.78
C ALA A 47 3.42 15.15 -4.24
N TYR A 48 2.51 14.40 -3.61
CA TYR A 48 1.11 14.36 -4.00
C TYR A 48 0.38 15.62 -3.54
N ASP A 49 -0.09 16.41 -4.50
CA ASP A 49 -0.85 17.65 -4.29
C ASP A 49 -2.31 17.56 -4.79
N GLY A 50 -2.73 16.35 -5.18
CA GLY A 50 -4.07 16.09 -5.70
C GLY A 50 -5.14 16.00 -4.62
N ASP A 51 -6.40 16.05 -5.06
CA ASP A 51 -7.55 15.78 -4.19
C ASP A 51 -7.71 14.26 -3.98
N GLY A 52 -7.87 13.84 -2.73
CA GLY A 52 -8.18 12.45 -2.37
C GLY A 52 -7.05 11.75 -1.62
N ASN A 53 -7.06 10.42 -1.67
CA ASN A 53 -6.14 9.55 -0.95
C ASN A 53 -5.23 8.79 -1.92
N ILE A 54 -4.04 8.42 -1.46
CA ILE A 54 -3.17 7.47 -2.14
C ILE A 54 -3.47 6.07 -1.59
N LEU A 55 -3.80 5.12 -2.48
CA LEU A 55 -3.83 3.70 -2.14
C LEU A 55 -2.43 3.11 -2.40
N ILE A 56 -1.81 2.51 -1.38
CA ILE A 56 -0.50 1.83 -1.46
C ILE A 56 -0.73 0.33 -1.27
N CYS A 57 -0.26 -0.50 -2.20
CA CYS A 57 -0.36 -1.96 -2.09
C CYS A 57 1.03 -2.61 -2.23
N TRP A 58 1.39 -3.45 -1.27
CA TRP A 58 2.72 -4.04 -1.17
C TRP A 58 2.68 -5.45 -0.59
N GLU A 59 3.81 -6.15 -0.62
CA GLU A 59 4.00 -7.38 0.17
C GLU A 59 3.94 -7.07 1.67
N HIS A 60 3.27 -7.91 2.48
CA HIS A 60 2.96 -7.62 3.89
C HIS A 60 4.20 -7.24 4.73
N ASP A 61 5.33 -7.94 4.53
CA ASP A 61 6.60 -7.67 5.22
C ASP A 61 7.13 -6.23 5.06
N ALA A 62 6.64 -5.50 4.05
CA ALA A 62 7.08 -4.14 3.75
C ALA A 62 6.15 -3.06 4.30
N LEU A 63 4.89 -3.38 4.63
CA LEU A 63 3.89 -2.38 4.96
C LEU A 63 4.23 -1.62 6.24
N THR A 64 4.71 -2.31 7.28
CA THR A 64 5.21 -1.68 8.51
C THR A 64 6.37 -0.71 8.21
N ASN A 65 7.35 -1.14 7.42
CA ASN A 65 8.49 -0.28 7.06
C ASN A 65 8.07 0.96 6.24
N ILE A 66 7.05 0.83 5.39
CA ILE A 66 6.50 1.98 4.64
C ILE A 66 5.89 2.98 5.62
N VAL A 67 5.08 2.52 6.57
CA VAL A 67 4.43 3.38 7.58
C VAL A 67 5.45 4.08 8.49
N GLU A 68 6.49 3.36 8.92
CA GLU A 68 7.63 3.95 9.65
C GLU A 68 8.31 5.07 8.83
N GLU A 69 8.61 4.81 7.56
CA GLU A 69 9.25 5.80 6.68
C GLU A 69 8.35 7.03 6.43
N LEU A 70 7.02 6.84 6.38
CA LEU A 70 6.09 7.96 6.24
C LEU A 70 6.10 8.88 7.46
N GLY A 71 6.21 8.34 8.68
CA GLY A 71 6.40 9.14 9.89
C GLY A 71 5.88 8.53 11.20
N ASP A 72 5.41 7.29 11.21
CA ASP A 72 4.94 6.61 12.42
C ASP A 72 6.07 5.78 13.04
N ASP A 73 6.82 6.39 13.96
CA ASP A 73 7.93 5.74 14.66
C ASP A 73 7.50 4.51 15.51
N ASP A 74 6.19 4.33 15.75
CA ASP A 74 5.59 3.23 16.51
C ASP A 74 4.63 2.39 15.63
N ALA A 75 4.93 2.28 14.32
CA ALA A 75 4.11 1.58 13.35
C ALA A 75 3.76 0.14 13.79
N PRO A 76 2.51 -0.32 13.60
CA PRO A 76 2.14 -1.69 13.91
C PRO A 76 2.77 -2.70 12.96
N ASP A 77 2.90 -3.95 13.41
CA ASP A 77 3.25 -5.07 12.55
C ASP A 77 2.04 -5.48 11.68
N TYR A 78 2.23 -5.57 10.37
CA TYR A 78 1.19 -6.12 9.49
C TYR A 78 1.12 -7.64 9.69
N PRO A 79 -0.07 -8.23 9.93
CA PRO A 79 -0.16 -9.65 10.23
C PRO A 79 0.19 -10.55 9.03
N ASP A 80 1.19 -11.42 9.21
CA ASP A 80 1.77 -12.31 8.18
C ASP A 80 0.74 -13.14 7.39
N ASP A 81 -0.32 -13.61 8.05
CA ASP A 81 -1.33 -14.49 7.46
C ASP A 81 -2.51 -13.74 6.83
N SER A 82 -2.50 -12.40 6.84
CA SER A 82 -3.57 -11.56 6.26
C SER A 82 -3.15 -10.96 4.93
N TYR A 83 -4.10 -10.81 4.02
CA TYR A 83 -3.86 -10.28 2.66
C TYR A 83 -4.93 -9.28 2.21
N ASN A 84 -5.80 -8.88 3.13
CA ASN A 84 -7.08 -8.21 2.91
C ASN A 84 -7.31 -7.05 3.90
N ILE A 85 -6.32 -6.75 4.75
CA ILE A 85 -6.41 -5.65 5.73
C ILE A 85 -5.92 -4.37 5.07
N ILE A 86 -6.71 -3.32 5.22
CA ILE A 86 -6.41 -1.95 4.78
C ILE A 86 -6.19 -1.10 6.03
N TRP A 87 -5.00 -0.52 6.13
CA TRP A 87 -4.67 0.50 7.11
C TRP A 87 -5.02 1.89 6.58
N THR A 88 -5.63 2.72 7.44
CA THR A 88 -5.87 4.14 7.16
C THR A 88 -4.88 4.99 7.94
N ASP A 89 -3.98 5.63 7.21
CA ASP A 89 -2.92 6.48 7.76
C ASP A 89 -3.09 7.94 7.29
N PRO A 90 -3.84 8.78 8.03
CA PRO A 90 -4.05 10.16 7.66
C PRO A 90 -2.82 11.02 7.96
N SER A 91 -2.57 12.04 7.12
CA SER A 91 -1.57 13.07 7.40
C SER A 91 -1.74 13.63 8.84
N PRO A 92 -0.68 13.72 9.65
CA PRO A 92 0.73 13.73 9.27
C PRO A 92 1.44 12.37 9.17
N TYR A 93 0.69 11.27 9.03
CA TYR A 93 1.23 9.90 8.88
C TYR A 93 1.99 9.40 10.11
N THR A 94 1.54 9.81 11.29
CA THR A 94 2.19 9.50 12.57
C THR A 94 1.47 8.39 13.33
N SER A 95 0.38 7.85 12.79
CA SER A 95 -0.39 6.77 13.44
C SER A 95 -1.45 6.21 12.51
N ILE A 96 -1.51 4.88 12.39
CA ILE A 96 -2.67 4.19 11.81
C ILE A 96 -3.92 4.46 12.66
N THR A 97 -4.97 5.01 12.03
CA THR A 97 -6.21 5.41 12.74
C THR A 97 -7.37 4.43 12.56
N ALA A 98 -7.30 3.57 11.55
CA ALA A 98 -8.28 2.52 11.32
C ALA A 98 -7.63 1.33 10.61
N GLU A 99 -8.09 0.15 10.99
CA GLU A 99 -7.84 -1.10 10.28
C GLU A 99 -9.19 -1.64 9.82
N THR A 100 -9.31 -1.86 8.51
CA THR A 100 -10.52 -2.38 7.90
C THR A 100 -10.16 -3.60 7.07
N SER A 101 -11.14 -4.48 6.87
CA SER A 101 -11.01 -5.60 5.96
C SER A 101 -11.91 -5.34 4.75
N GLU A 102 -11.55 -5.87 3.59
CA GLU A 102 -12.40 -5.78 2.40
C GLU A 102 -13.73 -6.55 2.52
N ASP A 103 -13.95 -7.27 3.63
CA ASP A 103 -15.15 -8.08 3.92
C ASP A 103 -15.49 -9.03 2.74
N CYS A 104 -14.43 -9.61 2.14
CA CYS A 104 -14.50 -10.58 1.07
C CYS A 104 -15.07 -11.92 1.59
N PRO A 105 -16.34 -12.25 1.27
CA PRO A 105 -16.98 -13.42 1.85
C PRO A 105 -16.25 -14.71 1.43
N GLY A 106 -15.70 -15.44 2.40
CA GLY A 106 -14.99 -16.70 2.18
C GLY A 106 -13.46 -16.60 2.14
N LEU A 107 -12.90 -15.38 2.23
CA LEU A 107 -11.48 -15.13 2.52
C LEU A 107 -11.27 -14.55 3.92
N ASP A 108 -12.27 -13.83 4.42
CA ASP A 108 -12.26 -13.25 5.74
C ASP A 108 -12.88 -14.26 6.73
N SER A 109 -12.02 -14.94 7.50
CA SER A 109 -12.40 -15.99 8.46
C SER A 109 -11.88 -15.72 9.86
#